data_AF-A0A510X8H5-F1
#
_entry.id   AF-A0A510X8H5-F1
#
_cell.length_a   1.000
_cell.length_b   1.000
_cell.length_c   1.000
_cell.angle_alpha   90.00
_cell.angle_beta   90.00
_cell.angle_gamma   90.00
#
_symmetry.space_group_name_H-M   'P 1'
#
loop_
_entity.id
_entity.type
_entity.pdbx_description
1 polymer ?
#
loop_
_entity_poly.entity_id
_entity_poly.type
_entity_poly.pdbx_seq_one_letter_code
_entity_poly.pdbx_strand_id
1 'polypeptide(L)' 'MTTSTLPFNDLERVYELLAEALDDLPEAQETPFLAQLALALAHRIPDLSEVEAAIREARRASEDAGK' A
#
# COMPACT_ATOMS: atom_id res chain seq x y z
N MET A 1 11.23 12.11 16.82
CA MET A 1 10.06 11.22 16.90
C MET A 1 10.41 10.01 16.07
N THR A 2 10.36 8.80 16.65
CA THR A 2 10.77 7.58 15.95
C THR A 2 9.67 7.18 14.97
N THR A 3 9.92 7.37 13.67
CA THR A 3 9.14 6.78 12.59
C THR A 3 9.32 5.26 12.71
N SER A 4 8.39 4.60 13.40
CA SER A 4 8.42 3.15 13.58
C SER A 4 7.86 2.53 12.31
N THR A 5 8.74 2.19 11.38
CA THR A 5 8.38 1.36 10.22
C THR A 5 8.00 -0.04 10.71
N LEU A 6 7.08 -0.70 10.01
CA LEU A 6 6.79 -2.10 10.28
C LEU A 6 8.07 -2.95 10.11
N PRO A 7 8.31 -3.93 10.99
CA PRO A 7 9.39 -4.90 10.79
C PRO A 7 9.11 -5.72 9.52
N PHE A 8 10.17 -6.23 8.89
CA PHE A 8 10.08 -6.94 7.61
C PHE A 8 9.06 -8.09 7.61
N ASN A 9 8.97 -8.86 8.69
CA ASN A 9 8.00 -9.95 8.83
C ASN A 9 6.53 -9.46 8.74
N ASP A 10 6.23 -8.30 9.33
CA ASP A 10 4.88 -7.74 9.25
C ASP A 10 4.60 -7.17 7.84
N LEU A 11 5.62 -6.66 7.14
CA LEU A 11 5.51 -6.22 5.76
C LEU A 11 5.24 -7.39 4.80
N GLU A 12 5.96 -8.51 4.96
CA GLU A 12 5.75 -9.74 4.19
C GLU A 12 4.31 -10.24 4.37
N ARG A 13 3.83 -10.29 5.61
CA ARG A 13 2.45 -10.67 5.89
C ARG A 13 1.41 -9.75 5.25
N VAL A 14 1.65 -8.42 5.26
CA VAL A 14 0.75 -7.47 4.59
C VAL A 14 0.75 -7.68 3.08
N TYR A 15 1.91 -7.98 2.49
CA TYR A 15 2.03 -8.27 1.07
C TYR A 15 1.29 -9.55 0.68
N GLU A 16 1.48 -10.64 1.43
CA GLU A 16 0.76 -11.90 1.21
C GLU A 16 -0.76 -11.71 1.28
N LEU A 17 -1.26 -11.02 2.32
CA LEU A 17 -2.68 -10.72 2.46
C LEU A 17 -3.21 -9.86 1.30
N LEU A 18 -2.41 -8.93 0.78
CA LEU A 18 -2.79 -8.12 -0.36
C LEU A 18 -2.87 -8.95 -1.64
N ALA A 19 -1.89 -9.85 -1.86
CA ALA A 19 -1.88 -10.74 -3.02
C ALA A 19 -3.10 -11.68 -3.01
N GLU A 20 -3.39 -12.33 -1.89
CA GLU A 20 -4.57 -13.18 -1.72
C GLU A 20 -5.87 -12.40 -1.98
N ALA A 21 -5.98 -11.18 -1.45
CA ALA A 21 -7.17 -10.35 -1.66
C ALA A 21 -7.34 -9.91 -3.11
N LEU A 22 -6.26 -9.68 -3.85
CA LEU A 22 -6.31 -9.32 -5.27
C LEU A 22 -6.66 -10.53 -6.15
N ASP A 23 -6.11 -11.71 -5.85
CA ASP A 23 -6.40 -12.95 -6.58
C ASP A 23 -7.90 -13.34 -6.52
N ASP A 24 -8.58 -13.00 -5.43
CA ASP A 24 -10.02 -13.24 -5.23
C ASP A 24 -10.92 -12.21 -5.93
N LEU A 25 -10.36 -11.11 -6.46
CA LEU A 25 -11.12 -10.04 -7.09
C LEU A 25 -11.13 -10.17 -8.63
N PRO A 26 -12.25 -9.84 -9.29
CA PRO A 26 -12.23 -9.65 -10.74
C PRO A 26 -11.28 -8.51 -11.12
N GLU A 27 -10.51 -8.64 -12.21
CA GLU A 27 -9.53 -7.63 -12.67
C GLU A 27 -10.08 -6.20 -12.69
N ALA A 28 -11.34 -6.03 -13.11
CA ALA A 28 -12.00 -4.72 -13.16
C ALA A 28 -12.17 -4.05 -11.78
N GLN A 29 -12.03 -4.79 -10.68
CA GLN A 29 -12.19 -4.35 -9.31
C GLN A 29 -10.87 -4.13 -8.56
N GLU A 30 -9.73 -4.54 -9.10
CA GLU A 30 -8.43 -4.39 -8.45
C GLU A 30 -8.09 -2.91 -8.20
N THR A 31 -8.23 -2.07 -9.22
CA THR A 31 -7.96 -0.62 -9.11
C THR A 31 -8.83 0.07 -8.06
N PRO A 32 -10.17 -0.06 -8.08
CA PRO A 32 -11.00 0.56 -7.04
C PRO A 32 -10.77 -0.04 -5.65
N PHE A 33 -10.44 -1.33 -5.55
CA PHE A 33 -10.05 -1.94 -4.28
C PHE A 33 -8.79 -1.31 -3.70
N LEU A 34 -7.73 -1.17 -4.50
CA LEU A 34 -6.48 -0.54 -4.07
C LEU A 34 -6.68 0.92 -3.67
N ALA A 35 -7.52 1.67 -4.39
CA ALA A 35 -7.87 3.05 -4.03
C ALA A 35 -8.59 3.13 -2.68
N GLN A 36 -9.54 2.22 -2.42
CA GLN A 36 -10.24 2.15 -1.13
C GLN A 36 -9.33 1.71 0.01
N LEU A 37 -8.45 0.74 -0.22
CA LEU A 37 -7.45 0.30 0.76
C LEU A 37 -6.53 1.46 1.15
N ALA A 38 -6.01 2.21 0.16
CA ALA A 38 -5.17 3.37 0.40
C ALA A 38 -5.90 4.44 1.24
N LEU A 39 -7.16 4.76 0.91
CA LEU A 39 -7.98 5.69 1.69
C LEU A 39 -8.23 5.19 3.12
N ALA A 40 -8.53 3.91 3.29
CA ALA A 40 -8.78 3.30 4.60
C ALA A 40 -7.51 3.27 5.48
N LEU A 41 -6.33 3.11 4.88
CA LEU A 41 -5.05 3.23 5.59
C LEU A 41 -4.72 4.69 5.91
N ALA A 42 -4.93 5.62 4.97
CA ALA A 42 -4.74 7.04 5.18
C ALA A 42 -5.62 7.59 6.32
N HIS A 43 -6.86 7.13 6.45
CA HIS A 43 -7.74 7.47 7.57
C HIS A 43 -7.19 7.02 8.94
N ARG A 44 -6.30 6.03 8.98
CA ARG A 44 -5.69 5.50 10.21
C ARG A 44 -4.32 6.11 10.51
N ILE A 45 -3.72 6.80 9.55
CA ILE A 45 -2.45 7.51 9.71
C ILE A 45 -2.77 8.96 10.09
N PRO A 46 -2.41 9.43 11.29
CA PRO A 46 -2.75 10.78 11.75
C PRO A 46 -1.85 11.88 11.13
N ASP A 47 -1.22 11.62 9.98
CA ASP A 47 -0.30 12.54 9.30
C ASP A 47 -0.44 12.45 7.77
N LEU A 48 -0.88 13.53 7.15
CA LEU A 48 -1.01 13.64 5.70
C LEU A 48 0.34 13.54 4.97
N SER A 49 1.42 14.05 5.58
CA SER A 49 2.74 14.06 4.96
C SER A 49 3.30 12.64 4.81
N GLU A 50 3.05 11.78 5.80
CA GLU A 50 3.39 10.35 5.75
C GLU A 50 2.61 9.63 4.64
N VAL A 51 1.31 9.93 4.49
CA VAL A 51 0.48 9.38 3.42
C VAL A 51 0.98 9.84 2.03
N GLU A 52 1.31 11.12 1.87
CA GLU A 52 1.86 11.63 0.62
C GLU A 52 3.23 11.01 0.28
N ALA A 53 4.08 10.80 1.28
CA ALA A 53 5.38 10.15 1.10
C ALA A 53 5.20 8.71 0.60
N ALA A 54 4.32 7.93 1.23
CA ALA A 54 4.02 6.56 0.83
C ALA A 54 3.50 6.46 -0.62
N ILE A 55 2.62 7.37 -1.04
CA ILE A 55 2.11 7.42 -2.43
C ILE A 55 3.25 7.70 -3.42
N ARG A 56 4.14 8.64 -3.11
CA ARG A 56 5.28 8.98 -3.98
C ARG A 56 6.27 7.82 -4.08
N GLU A 57 6.49 7.10 -2.98
CA GLU A 57 7.35 5.92 -2.94
C GLU A 57 6.78 4.79 -3.81
N ALA A 58 5.49 4.46 -3.65
CA ALA A 58 4.81 3.46 -4.47
C ALA A 58 4.86 3.80 -5.97
N ARG A 59 4.72 5.08 -6.33
CA ARG A 59 4.84 5.53 -7.72
C ARG A 59 6.24 5.32 -8.29
N ARG A 60 7.28 5.68 -7.54
CA ARG A 60 8.68 5.46 -7.95
C ARG A 60 8.99 3.98 -8.14
N ALA A 61 8.57 3.14 -7.21
CA ALA A 61 8.76 1.69 -7.31
C ALA A 61 8.10 1.11 -8.57
N SER A 62 6.92 1.61 -8.95
CA SER A 62 6.23 1.18 -10.18
C SER A 62 6.96 1.63 -11.45
N GLU A 63 7.56 2.82 -11.45
CA GLU A 63 8.37 3.34 -12.56
C GLU A 63 9.68 2.56 -12.73
N ASP A 64 10.28 2.11 -11.62
CA ASP A 64 11.52 1.31 -11.62
C ASP A 64 11.27 -0.17 -11.98
N ALA A 65 10.13 -0.74 -11.59
CA ALA A 65 9.76 -2.12 -11.95
C ALA A 65 9.40 -2.30 -13.44
N GLY A 66 9.10 -1.21 -14.14
CA GLY A 66 8.81 -1.20 -15.58
C GLY A 66 10.02 -1.06 -16.51
N LYS A 67 11.24 -0.98 -15.96
CA LYS A 67 12.51 -0.91 -16.71
C LYS A 67 13.22 -2.26 -16.75
#